data_AF-A0A1M6WPV1-F1
#
_entry.id   AF-A0A1M6WPV1-F1
#
_cell.length_a   1.000
_cell.length_b   1.000
_cell.length_c   1.000
_cell.angle_alpha   90.00
_cell.angle_beta   90.00
_cell.angle_gamma   90.00
#
_symmetry.space_group_name_H-M   'P 1'
#
loop_
_entity.id
_entity.type
_entity.pdbx_description
1 polymer ?
#
loop_
_entity_poly.entity_id
_entity_poly.type
_entity_poly.pdbx_seq_one_letter_code
_entity_poly.pdbx_strand_id
1 'polypeptide(L)'
;MKRHGFIQSMNSDGGRCHDNARCESMWARMKEELLYGRYDTTKMSVGEVKSLVWRYYESYWNNRRICSAIGGMPPRVKLENYYDSLQAVA
;
A
#
# COMPACT_ATOMS: atom_id res chain seq x y z
N MET A 1 10.94 17.43 -1.30
CA MET A 1 11.90 16.32 -1.19
C MET A 1 13.27 16.79 -0.69
N LYS A 2 14.07 17.52 -1.48
CA LYS A 2 15.43 17.96 -1.07
C LYS A 2 15.50 18.74 0.26
N ARG A 3 14.53 19.62 0.54
CA ARG A 3 14.46 20.40 1.80
C ARG A 3 14.41 19.53 3.07
N HIS A 4 13.92 18.29 2.96
CA HIS A 4 13.79 17.35 4.07
C HIS A 4 14.78 16.19 3.98
N GLY A 5 15.83 16.31 3.16
CA GLY A 5 16.83 15.24 2.98
C GLY A 5 16.37 14.06 2.12
N PHE A 6 15.17 14.09 1.54
CA PHE A 6 14.71 13.03 0.65
C PHE A 6 15.33 13.17 -0.74
N ILE A 7 16.00 12.10 -1.17
CA ILE A 7 16.51 11.95 -2.54
C ILE A 7 15.36 11.43 -3.40
N GLN A 8 14.94 12.23 -4.38
CA GLN A 8 13.94 11.79 -5.35
C GLN A 8 14.58 10.77 -6.28
N SER A 9 14.07 9.55 -6.25
CA SER A 9 14.36 8.53 -7.26
C SER A 9 13.20 8.49 -8.24
N MET A 10 13.46 8.76 -9.51
CA MET A 10 12.54 8.46 -10.58
C MET A 10 13.04 7.18 -11.25
N ASN A 11 12.15 6.20 -11.44
CA ASN A 11 12.48 5.09 -12.34
C ASN A 11 12.70 5.69 -13.73
N SER A 12 13.92 5.60 -14.25
CA SER A 12 14.18 5.87 -15.66
C SER A 12 13.54 4.78 -16.51
N ASP A 13 13.38 5.05 -17.82
CA ASP A 13 12.91 4.12 -18.86
C ASP A 13 13.78 2.83 -19.02
N GLY A 14 14.65 2.52 -18.05
CA GLY A 14 15.65 1.45 -18.07
C GLY A 14 15.31 0.20 -17.25
N GLY A 15 14.03 -0.12 -17.02
CA GLY A 15 13.61 -1.45 -16.54
C GLY A 15 13.68 -1.70 -15.03
N ARG A 16 13.84 -0.67 -14.18
CA ARG A 16 13.75 -0.80 -12.71
C ARG A 16 12.29 -0.72 -12.23
N CYS A 17 11.41 -1.53 -12.81
CA CYS A 17 9.97 -1.45 -12.59
C CYS A 17 9.47 -2.14 -11.31
N HIS A 18 10.34 -2.80 -10.54
CA HIS A 18 9.93 -3.65 -9.43
C HIS A 18 9.11 -2.92 -8.35
N ASP A 19 9.51 -1.70 -8.00
CA ASP A 19 8.78 -0.89 -7.01
C ASP A 19 7.42 -0.44 -7.56
N ASN A 20 7.39 0.00 -8.83
CA ASN A 20 6.15 0.42 -9.49
C ASN A 20 5.19 -0.76 -9.66
N ALA A 21 5.68 -1.92 -10.08
CA ALA A 21 4.87 -3.12 -10.27
C ALA A 21 4.15 -3.55 -8.98
N ARG A 22 4.80 -3.41 -7.82
CA ARG A 22 4.15 -3.65 -6.53
C ARG A 22 3.07 -2.62 -6.22
N CYS A 23 3.34 -1.34 -6.44
CA CYS A 23 2.36 -0.26 -6.26
C CYS A 23 1.14 -0.44 -7.18
N GLU A 24 1.36 -0.75 -8.46
CA GLU A 24 0.30 -1.00 -9.43
C GLU A 24 -0.55 -2.22 -9.04
N SER A 25 0.11 -3.31 -8.62
CA SER A 25 -0.59 -4.51 -8.13
C SER A 25 -1.46 -4.20 -6.92
N MET A 26 -0.93 -3.45 -5.94
CA MET A 26 -1.68 -3.02 -4.76
C MET A 26 -2.89 -2.16 -5.15
N TRP A 27 -2.68 -1.18 -6.04
CA TRP A 27 -3.75 -0.30 -6.51
C TRP A 27 -4.84 -1.06 -7.27
N ALA A 28 -4.46 -1.98 -8.15
CA ALA A 28 -5.39 -2.82 -8.90
C ALA A 28 -6.24 -3.68 -7.96
N ARG A 29 -5.63 -4.28 -6.92
CA ARG A 29 -6.36 -5.04 -5.90
C ARG A 29 -7.31 -4.16 -5.09
N MET A 30 -6.90 -2.96 -4.68
CA MET A 30 -7.81 -2.04 -3.99
C MET A 30 -9.05 -1.72 -4.86
N LYS A 31 -8.87 -1.43 -6.16
CA LYS A 31 -10.03 -1.13 -7.02
C LYS A 31 -10.98 -2.32 -7.13
N GLU A 32 -10.44 -3.53 -7.31
CA GLU A 32 -11.21 -4.77 -7.38
C GLU A 32 -11.95 -5.06 -6.06
N GLU A 33 -11.22 -5.03 -4.95
CA GLU A 33 -11.72 -5.41 -3.63
C GLU A 33 -12.63 -4.35 -3.01
N LEU A 34 -12.49 -3.06 -3.37
CA LEU A 34 -13.23 -1.96 -2.73
C LEU A 34 -14.27 -1.30 -3.64
N LEU A 35 -13.92 -1.00 -4.90
CA LEU A 35 -14.68 -0.07 -5.74
C LEU A 35 -15.56 -0.79 -6.76
N TYR A 36 -14.98 -1.70 -7.54
CA TYR A 36 -15.66 -2.33 -8.65
C TYR A 36 -16.86 -3.15 -8.18
N GLY A 37 -18.01 -2.93 -8.84
CA GLY A 37 -19.28 -3.57 -8.48
C GLY A 37 -19.91 -3.10 -7.17
N ARG A 38 -19.31 -2.13 -6.46
CA ARG A 38 -19.78 -1.65 -5.14
C ARG A 38 -20.08 -0.16 -5.10
N TYR A 39 -19.29 0.64 -5.80
CA TYR A 39 -19.44 2.10 -5.80
C TYR A 39 -19.35 2.67 -7.21
N ASP A 40 -20.22 3.62 -7.52
CA ASP A 40 -20.09 4.51 -8.67
C ASP A 40 -19.38 5.80 -8.23
N THR A 41 -18.04 5.78 -8.28
CA THR A 41 -17.23 6.90 -7.78
C THR A 41 -17.41 8.19 -8.58
N THR A 42 -18.02 8.13 -9.78
CA THR A 42 -18.30 9.33 -10.58
C THR A 42 -19.42 10.20 -9.99
N LYS A 43 -20.25 9.60 -9.14
CA LYS A 43 -21.37 10.27 -8.44
C LYS A 43 -21.03 10.65 -7.01
N MET A 44 -19.80 10.39 -6.56
CA MET A 44 -19.36 10.65 -5.20
C MET A 44 -18.45 11.88 -5.17
N SER A 45 -18.47 12.59 -4.04
CA SER A 45 -17.46 13.61 -3.80
C SER A 45 -16.08 13.00 -3.60
N VAL A 46 -15.04 13.79 -3.90
CA VAL A 46 -13.64 13.38 -3.66
C VAL A 46 -13.41 13.02 -2.18
N GLY A 47 -14.10 13.69 -1.25
CA GLY A 47 -13.97 13.43 0.20
C GLY A 47 -14.51 12.06 0.60
N GLU A 48 -15.63 11.63 0.02
CA GLU A 48 -16.20 10.30 0.27
C GLU A 48 -15.28 9.21 -0.29
N VAL A 49 -14.79 9.38 -1.52
CA VAL A 49 -13.85 8.42 -2.13
C VAL A 49 -12.56 8.33 -1.31
N LYS A 50 -11.99 9.47 -0.87
CA LYS A 50 -10.82 9.48 0.02
C LYS A 50 -11.07 8.73 1.33
N SER A 51 -12.26 8.88 1.92
CA SER A 51 -12.63 8.19 3.16
C SER A 51 -12.72 6.68 2.97
N LEU A 52 -13.27 6.22 1.84
CA LEU A 52 -13.29 4.80 1.49
C LEU A 52 -11.88 4.23 1.31
N VAL A 53 -11.05 4.91 0.53
CA VAL A 53 -9.66 4.50 0.27
C VAL A 53 -8.85 4.45 1.57
N TRP A 54 -8.98 5.47 2.43
CA TRP A 54 -8.32 5.51 3.73
C TRP A 54 -8.75 4.34 4.61
N ARG A 55 -10.06 4.07 4.74
CA ARG A 55 -10.58 2.94 5.51
C ARG A 55 -10.06 1.61 4.99
N TYR A 56 -10.00 1.44 3.67
CA TYR A 56 -9.45 0.24 3.07
C TYR A 56 -8.00 0.01 3.49
N TYR A 57 -7.13 1.02 3.37
CA TYR A 57 -5.72 0.84 3.71
C TYR A 57 -5.47 0.75 5.21
N GLU A 58 -5.97 1.71 5.98
CA GLU A 58 -5.65 1.81 7.40
C GLU A 58 -6.34 0.77 8.26
N SER A 59 -7.58 0.38 7.93
CA SER A 59 -8.34 -0.55 8.76
C SER A 59 -8.24 -2.00 8.26
N TYR A 60 -8.25 -2.23 6.95
CA TYR A 60 -8.27 -3.57 6.38
C TYR A 60 -6.90 -4.02 5.87
N TRP A 61 -6.32 -3.31 4.89
CA TRP A 61 -5.09 -3.75 4.22
C TRP A 61 -3.94 -3.92 5.20
N ASN A 62 -3.65 -2.88 6.00
CA ASN A 62 -2.50 -2.89 6.90
C ASN A 62 -2.69 -3.86 8.09
N ASN A 63 -3.90 -3.95 8.62
CA ASN A 63 -4.14 -4.57 9.94
C ASN A 63 -4.78 -5.95 9.87
N ARG A 64 -5.44 -6.31 8.76
CA ARG A 64 -6.31 -7.49 8.70
C ARG A 64 -6.08 -8.37 7.48
N ARG A 65 -5.47 -7.85 6.42
CA ARG A 65 -5.30 -8.59 5.16
C ARG A 65 -4.37 -9.78 5.35
N ILE A 66 -4.83 -10.96 4.92
CA ILE A 66 -4.01 -12.17 4.86
C ILE A 66 -3.16 -12.15 3.58
N CYS A 67 -1.84 -12.11 3.74
CA CYS A 67 -0.89 -12.08 2.63
C CYS A 67 -0.09 -13.40 2.59
N SER A 68 -0.50 -14.35 1.76
CA SER A 68 0.12 -15.68 1.67
C SER A 68 1.62 -15.63 1.38
N ALA A 69 2.07 -14.68 0.54
CA ALA A 69 3.49 -14.49 0.21
C ALA A 69 4.39 -14.13 1.42
N ILE A 70 3.81 -13.69 2.54
CA ILE A 70 4.53 -13.35 3.77
C ILE A 70 4.09 -14.21 4.95
N GLY A 71 3.60 -15.43 4.70
CA GLY A 71 3.19 -16.36 5.76
C GLY A 71 1.81 -16.05 6.36
N GLY A 72 0.97 -15.34 5.61
CA GLY A 72 -0.42 -15.05 6.01
C GLY A 72 -0.58 -13.91 7.01
N MET A 73 0.52 -13.30 7.47
CA MET A 73 0.45 -12.17 8.39
C MET A 73 0.02 -10.86 7.71
N PRO A 74 -0.64 -9.95 8.43
CA PRO A 74 -0.91 -8.61 7.94
C PRO A 74 0.37 -7.82 7.66
N PRO A 75 0.35 -6.88 6.68
CA PRO A 75 1.49 -6.02 6.38
C PRO A 75 2.06 -5.28 7.59
N ARG A 76 1.22 -4.81 8.52
CA ARG A 76 1.68 -4.13 9.75
C ARG A 76 2.52 -5.05 10.63
N VAL A 77 2.08 -6.28 10.85
CA VAL A 77 2.82 -7.28 11.64
C VAL A 77 4.17 -7.60 10.99
N LYS A 78 4.21 -7.69 9.65
CA LYS A 78 5.47 -7.89 8.93
C LYS A 78 6.45 -6.73 9.12
N LEU A 79 5.94 -5.49 9.18
CA LEU A 79 6.75 -4.30 9.42
C LEU A 79 7.28 -4.25 10.86
N GLU A 80 6.45 -4.57 11.85
CA GLU A 80 6.86 -4.68 13.26
C GLU A 80 7.99 -5.70 13.41
N ASN A 81 7.77 -6.93 12.92
CA ASN A 81 8.80 -7.98 12.95
C ASN A 81 10.12 -7.58 12.28
N TYR A 82 10.05 -6.77 11.21
CA TYR A 82 11.26 -6.26 10.55
C TYR A 82 12.04 -5.33 11.47
N TYR A 83 11.39 -4.35 12.11
CA TYR A 83 12.08 -3.44 13.02
C TYR A 83 12.56 -4.13 14.29
N ASP A 84 11.80 -5.06 14.84
CA ASP A 84 12.23 -5.88 15.97
C ASP A 84 13.50 -6.66 15.63
N SER A 85 13.58 -7.22 14.41
CA SER A 85 14.77 -7.92 13.94
C SER A 85 15.99 -7.02 13.75
N LEU A 86 15.79 -5.75 13.35
CA LEU A 86 16.90 -4.79 13.26
C LEU A 86 17.42 -4.40 14.65
N GLN A 87 16.53 -4.24 15.63
CA GLN A 87 16.91 -3.91 17.01
C GLN A 87 17.64 -5.07 17.68
N ALA A 88 17.26 -6.32 17.39
CA ALA A 88 17.92 -7.50 17.93
C ALA A 88 19.34 -7.73 17.38
N VAL A 89 19.69 -7.10 16.26
CA VAL A 89 21.01 -7.20 15.61
C VAL A 89 21.93 -6.02 15.97
N ALA A 90 21.38 -4.95 16.55
CA ALA A 90 22.10 -3.75 16.99
C ALA A 90 22.66 -3.93 18.41
#